data_AF-A0A962HDS0-F1
#
_entry.id   AF-A0A962HDS0-F1
#
_cell.length_a   1.000
_cell.length_b   1.000
_cell.length_c   1.000
_cell.angle_alpha   90.00
_cell.angle_beta   90.00
_cell.angle_gamma   90.00
#
_symmetry.space_group_name_H-M   'P 1'
#
loop_
_entity.id
_entity.type
_entity.pdbx_description
1 polymer ?
#
loop_
_entity_poly.entity_id
_entity_poly.type
_entity_poly.pdbx_seq_one_letter_code
_entity_poly.pdbx_strand_id
1 'polypeptide(L)'
;MTFTERHRFPVDKDLSRLVKILHQAGVEHYITERDGMQVLFVPESISDEQLLICLQAWKQGYRVQALVDEASAPLQGQGNLFSDWWRFPLTIILLLASVAGFLSVQTDFFFPLLHWLTYQDFVIVNQELVHLPPDYIRQPWRVLTPVFIHMSLMHIVFNGLWTVWLGKRIEVSQGSSRLFLIVLMTGSLSNFAQFWYMQEQAQVGLFGGMSGVIYGFIGYCWIYVYYRPLPALLLPKGLIGFMLLWLVLCMSGLVTLLGFGQIANMAHFAGLLSGVLLAVIFSRIDMKVEKRGGYEP
;
A
#
# COMPACT_ATOMS: atom_id res chain seq x y z
N MET A 1 -17.42 -26.72 22.28
CA MET A 1 -17.09 -25.43 21.62
C MET A 1 -18.09 -24.39 22.11
N THR A 2 -17.63 -23.27 22.65
CA THR A 2 -18.49 -22.16 23.10
C THR A 2 -18.85 -21.29 21.91
N PHE A 3 -20.15 -21.19 21.61
CA PHE A 3 -20.69 -20.28 20.60
C PHE A 3 -21.07 -18.97 21.26
N THR A 4 -20.64 -17.86 20.66
CA THR A 4 -21.00 -16.52 21.13
C THR A 4 -21.90 -15.83 20.12
N GLU A 5 -22.76 -14.96 20.63
CA GLU A 5 -23.58 -14.08 19.80
C GLU A 5 -22.67 -13.04 19.12
N ARG A 6 -22.74 -12.96 17.79
CA ARG A 6 -21.89 -12.04 17.01
C ARG A 6 -22.66 -10.98 16.23
N HIS A 7 -23.88 -11.29 15.79
CA HIS A 7 -24.70 -10.35 15.02
C HIS A 7 -26.20 -10.63 15.15
N ARG A 8 -27.01 -9.58 15.03
CA ARG A 8 -28.48 -9.65 14.97
C ARG A 8 -28.99 -9.08 13.64
N PHE A 9 -30.03 -9.71 13.11
CA PHE A 9 -30.72 -9.30 11.88
C PHE A 9 -32.23 -9.22 12.09
N PRO A 10 -32.94 -8.33 11.39
CA PRO A 10 -34.40 -8.35 11.36
C PRO A 10 -34.94 -9.71 10.93
N VAL A 11 -36.06 -10.16 11.50
CA VAL A 11 -36.64 -11.48 11.22
C VAL A 11 -37.12 -11.64 9.78
N ASP A 12 -37.48 -10.54 9.11
CA ASP A 12 -37.91 -10.48 7.72
C ASP A 12 -36.76 -10.58 6.71
N LYS A 13 -35.50 -10.53 7.16
CA LYS A 13 -34.34 -10.54 6.27
C LYS A 13 -33.93 -11.96 5.89
N ASP A 14 -33.87 -12.27 4.60
CA ASP A 14 -33.38 -13.57 4.12
C ASP A 14 -31.87 -13.74 4.34
N LEU A 15 -31.51 -14.64 5.25
CA LEU A 15 -30.12 -14.98 5.58
C LEU A 15 -29.59 -16.20 4.82
N SER A 16 -30.36 -16.81 3.92
CA SER A 16 -29.97 -18.04 3.20
C SER A 16 -28.64 -17.90 2.47
N ARG A 17 -28.38 -16.71 1.91
CA ARG A 17 -27.11 -16.40 1.26
C ARG A 17 -25.97 -16.27 2.25
N LEU A 18 -26.19 -15.66 3.42
CA LEU A 18 -25.19 -15.55 4.49
C LEU A 18 -24.80 -16.94 5.01
N VAL A 19 -25.78 -17.81 5.23
CA VAL A 19 -25.56 -19.20 5.67
C VAL A 19 -24.68 -19.96 4.67
N LYS A 20 -24.97 -19.85 3.37
CA LYS A 20 -24.12 -20.45 2.31
C LYS A 20 -22.69 -19.94 2.36
N ILE A 21 -22.53 -18.63 2.58
CA ILE A 21 -21.23 -17.96 2.67
C ILE A 21 -20.43 -18.44 3.88
N LEU A 22 -21.04 -18.49 5.05
CA LEU A 22 -20.41 -18.97 6.27
C LEU A 22 -20.00 -20.45 6.13
N HIS A 23 -20.87 -21.28 5.54
CA HIS A 23 -20.58 -22.68 5.27
C HIS A 23 -19.40 -22.86 4.28
N GLN A 24 -19.36 -22.06 3.21
CA GLN A 24 -18.24 -22.07 2.25
C GLN A 24 -16.91 -21.61 2.87
N ALA A 25 -16.98 -20.69 3.84
CA ALA A 25 -15.81 -20.20 4.57
C ALA A 25 -15.35 -21.13 5.71
N GLY A 26 -15.96 -22.32 5.85
CA GLY A 26 -15.67 -23.25 6.94
C GLY A 26 -16.03 -22.71 8.32
N VAL A 27 -16.90 -21.70 8.38
CA VAL A 27 -17.34 -21.08 9.63
C VAL A 27 -18.54 -21.87 10.15
N GLU A 28 -18.31 -22.67 11.20
CA GLU A 28 -19.42 -23.28 11.95
C GLU A 28 -20.32 -22.18 12.53
N HIS A 29 -21.62 -22.33 12.37
CA HIS A 29 -22.59 -21.33 12.81
C HIS A 29 -23.96 -21.95 13.05
N TYR A 30 -24.77 -21.27 13.84
CA TYR A 30 -26.22 -21.48 13.87
C TYR A 30 -26.93 -20.15 14.02
N ILE A 31 -28.18 -20.10 13.56
CA ILE A 31 -29.04 -18.93 13.64
C ILE A 31 -30.29 -19.34 14.43
N THR A 32 -30.65 -18.53 15.42
CA THR A 32 -31.88 -18.71 16.21
C THR A 32 -32.64 -17.40 16.24
N GLU A 33 -33.95 -17.47 16.37
CA GLU A 33 -34.75 -16.28 16.61
C GLU A 33 -34.81 -15.96 18.11
N ARG A 34 -34.58 -14.71 18.49
CA ARG A 34 -34.75 -14.18 19.85
C ARG A 34 -35.24 -12.74 19.78
N ASP A 35 -36.25 -12.40 20.57
CA ASP A 35 -36.81 -11.04 20.67
C ASP A 35 -37.21 -10.42 19.31
N GLY A 36 -37.74 -11.23 18.39
CA GLY A 36 -38.13 -10.76 17.05
C GLY A 36 -36.96 -10.50 16.10
N MET A 37 -35.76 -11.00 16.41
CA MET A 37 -34.55 -10.87 15.61
C MET A 37 -33.94 -12.25 15.32
N GLN A 38 -33.35 -12.43 14.15
CA GLN A 38 -32.47 -13.55 13.84
C GLN A 38 -31.08 -13.28 14.42
N VAL A 39 -30.59 -14.16 15.29
CA VAL A 39 -29.32 -14.01 16.01
C VAL A 39 -28.32 -15.05 15.51
N LEU A 40 -27.18 -14.57 14.99
CA LEU A 40 -26.08 -15.40 14.50
C LEU A 40 -25.09 -15.71 15.61
N PHE A 41 -24.89 -17.00 15.85
CA PHE A 41 -23.90 -17.55 16.77
C PHE A 41 -22.76 -18.21 16.01
N VAL A 42 -21.53 -17.92 16.44
CA VAL A 42 -20.29 -18.46 15.85
C VAL A 42 -19.34 -18.86 16.99
N PRO A 43 -18.51 -19.91 16.85
CA PRO A 43 -17.52 -20.27 17.85
C PRO A 43 -16.53 -19.13 18.14
N GLU A 44 -16.09 -18.98 19.38
CA GLU A 44 -15.07 -17.99 19.77
C GLU A 44 -13.72 -18.17 19.04
N SER A 45 -13.45 -19.38 18.53
CA SER A 45 -12.25 -19.67 17.74
C SER A 45 -12.25 -18.98 16.37
N ILE A 46 -13.40 -18.53 15.87
CA ILE A 46 -13.49 -17.80 14.61
C ILE A 46 -13.16 -16.33 14.85
N SER A 47 -12.10 -15.86 14.20
CA SER A 47 -11.66 -14.48 14.32
C SER A 47 -12.75 -13.51 13.86
N ASP A 48 -12.83 -12.35 14.53
CA ASP A 48 -13.74 -11.26 14.11
C ASP A 48 -13.52 -10.86 12.65
N GLU A 49 -12.29 -10.99 12.16
CA GLU A 49 -11.90 -10.67 10.80
C GLU A 49 -12.50 -11.64 9.78
N GLN A 50 -12.41 -12.95 10.02
CA GLN A 50 -13.01 -13.97 9.16
C GLN A 50 -14.53 -13.81 9.10
N LEU A 51 -15.17 -13.51 10.24
CA LEU A 51 -16.61 -13.25 10.29
C LEU A 51 -16.99 -11.95 9.57
N LEU A 52 -16.20 -10.88 9.74
CA LEU A 52 -16.42 -9.60 9.06
C LEU A 52 -16.36 -9.77 7.54
N ILE A 53 -15.38 -10.53 7.03
CA ILE A 53 -15.26 -10.85 5.60
C ILE A 53 -16.52 -11.55 5.08
N CYS A 54 -17.02 -12.56 5.81
CA CYS A 54 -18.25 -13.28 5.45
C CYS A 54 -19.48 -12.37 5.42
N LEU A 55 -19.66 -11.56 6.48
CA LEU A 55 -20.78 -10.61 6.59
C LEU A 55 -20.73 -9.54 5.48
N GLN A 56 -19.54 -9.09 5.12
CA GLN A 56 -19.33 -8.12 4.04
C GLN A 56 -19.58 -8.74 2.66
N ALA A 57 -19.08 -9.95 2.42
CA ALA A 57 -19.33 -10.68 1.18
C ALA A 57 -20.83 -10.91 0.95
N TRP A 58 -21.58 -11.19 2.03
CA TRP A 58 -23.03 -11.29 2.00
C TRP A 58 -23.70 -9.97 1.65
N LYS A 59 -23.33 -8.86 2.32
CA LYS A 59 -23.90 -7.52 2.08
C LYS A 59 -23.67 -7.00 0.66
N GLN A 60 -22.55 -7.36 0.02
CA GLN A 60 -22.16 -6.85 -1.29
C GLN A 60 -22.41 -7.82 -2.44
N GLY A 61 -22.93 -9.00 -2.13
CA GLY A 61 -23.32 -9.96 -3.14
C GLY A 61 -22.16 -10.60 -3.93
N TYR A 62 -20.98 -10.76 -3.33
CA TYR A 62 -19.86 -11.46 -3.95
C TYR A 62 -20.00 -13.00 -3.86
N ARG A 63 -19.25 -13.73 -4.70
CA ARG A 63 -19.03 -15.19 -4.58
C ARG A 63 -17.84 -15.41 -3.64
N VAL A 64 -18.09 -16.08 -2.51
CA VAL A 64 -17.17 -16.18 -1.36
C VAL A 64 -15.94 -17.04 -1.61
N GLN A 65 -16.00 -17.95 -2.58
CA GLN A 65 -14.87 -18.80 -2.95
C GLN A 65 -13.58 -17.99 -3.21
N ALA A 66 -13.67 -16.86 -3.93
CA ALA A 66 -12.49 -16.04 -4.24
C ALA A 66 -11.84 -15.37 -3.00
N LEU A 67 -12.63 -15.06 -1.95
CA LEU A 67 -12.16 -14.31 -0.80
C LEU A 67 -11.58 -15.22 0.29
N VAL A 68 -12.13 -16.42 0.43
CA VAL A 68 -11.63 -17.46 1.33
C VAL A 68 -10.37 -18.09 0.74
N ASP A 69 -10.33 -18.35 -0.57
CA ASP A 69 -9.16 -18.93 -1.21
C ASP A 69 -7.95 -17.97 -1.18
N GLU A 70 -8.14 -16.65 -1.32
CA GLU A 70 -7.04 -15.67 -1.20
C GLU A 70 -6.58 -15.44 0.25
N ALA A 71 -7.48 -15.45 1.23
CA ALA A 71 -7.15 -15.24 2.64
C ALA A 71 -6.57 -16.49 3.32
N SER A 72 -6.95 -17.68 2.84
CA SER A 72 -6.53 -18.98 3.38
C SER A 72 -5.39 -19.62 2.59
N ALA A 73 -5.02 -19.06 1.43
CA ALA A 73 -3.86 -19.52 0.68
C ALA A 73 -2.62 -19.46 1.59
N PRO A 74 -1.88 -20.56 1.74
CA PRO A 74 -0.58 -20.50 2.40
C PRO A 74 0.28 -19.43 1.72
N LEU A 75 1.27 -18.89 2.43
CA LEU A 75 2.40 -18.16 1.81
C LEU A 75 3.26 -19.09 0.90
N GLN A 76 2.66 -20.09 0.26
CA GLN A 76 3.23 -20.88 -0.81
C GLN A 76 2.85 -20.22 -2.13
N GLY A 77 3.79 -19.44 -2.66
CA GLY A 77 3.72 -18.96 -4.03
C GLY A 77 3.55 -20.14 -4.99
N GLN A 78 2.38 -20.24 -5.62
CA GLN A 78 2.15 -21.08 -6.80
C GLN A 78 1.74 -20.23 -8.01
N GLY A 79 2.35 -19.06 -8.15
CA GLY A 79 2.54 -18.43 -9.44
C GLY A 79 4.03 -18.25 -9.62
N ASN A 80 4.60 -18.80 -10.68
CA ASN A 80 5.99 -18.54 -11.01
C ASN A 80 6.08 -17.01 -11.21
N LEU A 81 6.90 -16.29 -10.45
CA LEU A 81 6.99 -14.83 -10.58
C LEU A 81 7.35 -14.44 -12.03
N PHE A 82 8.03 -15.37 -12.72
CA PHE A 82 8.39 -15.34 -14.13
C PHE A 82 7.27 -15.70 -15.12
N SER A 83 6.16 -16.34 -14.73
CA SER A 83 5.04 -16.67 -15.65
C SER A 83 3.97 -15.59 -15.69
N ASP A 84 3.81 -14.83 -14.61
CA ASP A 84 2.66 -13.95 -14.37
C ASP A 84 3.02 -12.46 -14.37
N TRP A 85 4.26 -12.10 -14.72
CA TRP A 85 4.75 -10.71 -14.69
C TRP A 85 3.91 -9.75 -15.54
N TRP A 86 3.31 -10.26 -16.63
CA TRP A 86 2.43 -9.49 -17.52
C TRP A 86 1.13 -9.03 -16.85
N ARG A 87 0.77 -9.60 -15.69
CA ARG A 87 -0.42 -9.20 -14.91
C ARG A 87 -0.20 -7.93 -14.08
N PHE A 88 1.06 -7.54 -13.87
CA PHE A 88 1.43 -6.36 -13.09
C PHE A 88 2.65 -5.63 -13.70
N PRO A 89 2.55 -5.20 -14.97
CA PRO A 89 3.68 -4.66 -15.71
C PRO A 89 4.25 -3.37 -15.09
N LEU A 90 3.40 -2.49 -14.56
CA LEU A 90 3.87 -1.24 -13.96
C LEU A 90 4.68 -1.52 -12.68
N THR A 91 4.24 -2.47 -11.86
CA THR A 91 4.97 -2.90 -10.67
C THR A 91 6.38 -3.39 -11.02
N ILE A 92 6.52 -4.15 -12.11
CA ILE A 92 7.82 -4.60 -12.61
C ILE A 92 8.65 -3.42 -13.13
N ILE A 93 8.05 -2.50 -13.89
CA ILE A 93 8.74 -1.30 -14.37
C ILE A 93 9.28 -0.47 -13.19
N LEU A 94 8.49 -0.29 -12.12
CA LEU A 94 8.93 0.43 -10.92
C LEU A 94 10.12 -0.27 -10.24
N LEU A 95 10.10 -1.59 -10.17
CA LEU A 95 11.21 -2.37 -9.61
C LEU A 95 12.48 -2.20 -10.47
N LEU A 96 12.37 -2.37 -11.79
CA LEU A 96 13.51 -2.24 -12.71
C LEU A 96 14.08 -0.82 -12.72
N ALA A 97 13.23 0.21 -12.71
CA ALA A 97 13.64 1.60 -12.59
C ALA A 97 14.36 1.86 -11.25
N SER A 98 13.89 1.24 -10.16
CA SER A 98 14.55 1.34 -8.84
C SER A 98 15.91 0.67 -8.83
N VAL A 99 16.05 -0.48 -9.52
CA VAL A 99 17.34 -1.16 -9.68
C VAL A 99 18.29 -0.30 -10.54
N ALA A 100 17.81 0.30 -11.62
CA ALA A 100 18.61 1.21 -12.43
C ALA A 100 19.08 2.44 -11.64
N GLY A 101 18.19 3.03 -10.83
CA GLY A 101 18.54 4.13 -9.94
C GLY A 101 19.46 3.74 -8.78
N PHE A 102 19.45 2.48 -8.35
CA PHE A 102 20.48 1.95 -7.43
C PHE A 102 21.84 1.84 -8.13
N LEU A 103 21.88 1.27 -9.35
CA LEU A 103 23.12 1.12 -10.11
C LEU A 103 23.75 2.48 -10.49
N SER A 104 22.95 3.52 -10.71
CA SER A 104 23.46 4.88 -10.93
C SER A 104 24.14 5.49 -9.71
N VAL A 105 23.81 5.05 -8.50
CA VAL A 105 24.50 5.48 -7.28
C VAL A 105 25.77 4.66 -7.04
N GLN A 106 25.75 3.37 -7.33
CA GLN A 106 26.82 2.44 -6.92
C GLN A 106 27.95 2.26 -7.94
N THR A 107 27.81 2.78 -9.16
CA THR A 107 28.78 2.56 -10.22
C THR A 107 29.22 3.85 -10.88
N ASP A 108 30.52 4.01 -11.08
CA ASP A 108 31.10 5.18 -11.75
C ASP A 108 30.56 5.35 -13.19
N PHE A 109 30.24 4.22 -13.85
CA PHE A 109 29.71 4.21 -15.21
C PHE A 109 28.34 4.90 -15.32
N PHE A 110 27.44 4.65 -14.37
CA PHE A 110 26.09 5.22 -14.38
C PHE A 110 25.95 6.48 -13.52
N PHE A 111 26.95 6.83 -12.73
CA PHE A 111 26.97 8.02 -11.87
C PHE A 111 26.63 9.34 -12.59
N PRO A 112 27.09 9.60 -13.83
CA PRO A 112 26.70 10.80 -14.59
C PRO A 112 25.20 10.90 -14.88
N LEU A 113 24.40 9.85 -14.67
CA LEU A 113 22.95 9.90 -14.83
C LEU A 113 22.23 10.33 -13.54
N LEU A 114 22.90 10.24 -12.38
CA LEU A 114 22.28 10.47 -11.09
C LEU A 114 21.69 11.88 -10.97
N HIS A 115 22.41 12.89 -11.48
CA HIS A 115 21.94 14.26 -11.42
C HIS A 115 20.63 14.50 -12.17
N TRP A 116 20.21 13.65 -13.12
CA TRP A 116 18.90 13.77 -13.77
C TRP A 116 17.74 13.27 -12.91
N LEU A 117 18.02 12.40 -11.94
CA LEU A 117 17.03 11.74 -11.09
C LEU A 117 16.81 12.45 -9.75
N THR A 118 17.74 13.32 -9.35
CA THR A 118 17.69 14.00 -8.04
C THR A 118 16.67 15.13 -8.02
N TYR A 119 16.18 15.45 -6.82
CA TYR A 119 15.15 16.50 -6.65
C TYR A 119 15.70 17.89 -7.02
N GLN A 120 16.94 18.16 -6.62
CA GLN A 120 17.74 19.28 -7.12
C GLN A 120 18.86 18.75 -8.01
N ASP A 121 19.17 19.50 -9.06
CA ASP A 121 20.37 19.25 -9.85
C ASP A 121 21.62 19.52 -9.00
N PHE A 122 22.76 18.96 -9.39
CA PHE A 122 24.01 19.18 -8.69
C PHE A 122 25.20 19.11 -9.63
N VAL A 123 26.29 19.76 -9.23
CA VAL A 123 27.60 19.67 -9.87
C VAL A 123 28.63 19.25 -8.83
N ILE A 124 29.72 18.63 -9.29
CA ILE A 124 30.86 18.31 -8.43
C ILE A 124 31.92 19.38 -8.64
N VAL A 125 32.22 20.12 -7.58
CA VAL A 125 33.27 21.14 -7.57
C VAL A 125 34.23 20.78 -6.44
N ASN A 126 35.52 20.61 -6.74
CA ASN A 126 36.54 20.24 -5.75
C ASN A 126 36.20 18.98 -4.93
N GLN A 127 35.64 17.95 -5.57
CA GLN A 127 35.16 16.71 -4.92
C GLN A 127 33.97 16.89 -3.96
N GLU A 128 33.37 18.08 -3.90
CA GLU A 128 32.17 18.35 -3.12
C GLU A 128 30.93 18.43 -4.01
N LEU A 129 29.80 17.94 -3.50
CA LEU A 129 28.53 18.02 -4.19
C LEU A 129 27.88 19.38 -3.90
N VAL A 130 27.71 20.19 -4.96
CA VAL A 130 27.08 21.51 -4.88
C VAL A 130 25.72 21.45 -5.58
N HIS A 131 24.66 21.66 -4.80
CA HIS A 131 23.29 21.68 -5.32
C HIS A 131 23.01 22.97 -6.09
N LEU A 132 22.34 22.85 -7.22
CA LEU A 132 21.86 23.96 -8.02
C LEU A 132 20.43 24.35 -7.62
N PRO A 133 20.03 25.61 -7.83
CA PRO A 133 18.64 26.03 -7.65
C PRO A 133 17.69 25.16 -8.50
N PRO A 134 16.54 24.75 -7.95
CA PRO A 134 15.63 23.90 -8.69
C PRO A 134 14.91 24.66 -9.80
N ASP A 135 14.76 24.01 -10.97
CA ASP A 135 13.97 24.49 -12.10
C ASP A 135 12.91 23.45 -12.50
N TYR A 136 11.82 23.40 -11.73
CA TYR A 136 10.73 22.46 -11.98
C TYR A 136 9.88 22.81 -13.21
N ILE A 137 10.03 24.01 -13.78
CA ILE A 137 9.34 24.40 -15.01
C ILE A 137 9.98 23.68 -16.19
N ARG A 138 11.32 23.67 -16.25
CA ARG A 138 12.06 23.00 -17.31
C ARG A 138 12.32 21.52 -17.03
N GLN A 139 12.40 21.14 -15.75
CA GLN A 139 12.77 19.78 -15.33
C GLN A 139 11.73 19.18 -14.36
N PRO A 140 10.44 19.08 -14.77
CA PRO A 140 9.35 18.67 -13.87
C PRO A 140 9.47 17.23 -13.37
N TRP A 141 10.18 16.35 -14.08
CA TRP A 141 10.38 14.95 -13.67
C TRP A 141 11.16 14.83 -12.35
N ARG A 142 11.94 15.85 -11.95
CA ARG A 142 12.68 15.88 -10.67
C ARG A 142 11.79 15.80 -9.45
N VAL A 143 10.52 16.17 -9.59
CA VAL A 143 9.55 16.06 -8.50
C VAL A 143 9.26 14.59 -8.18
N LEU A 144 9.32 13.69 -9.18
CA LEU A 144 9.00 12.27 -9.02
C LEU A 144 10.23 11.36 -8.99
N THR A 145 11.18 11.56 -9.89
CA THR A 145 12.32 10.65 -10.14
C THR A 145 13.18 10.26 -8.94
N PRO A 146 13.28 11.05 -7.84
CA PRO A 146 14.00 10.61 -6.64
C PRO A 146 13.47 9.31 -6.02
N VAL A 147 12.22 8.91 -6.31
CA VAL A 147 11.68 7.63 -5.84
C VAL A 147 12.49 6.43 -6.31
N PHE A 148 13.26 6.55 -7.40
CA PHE A 148 14.06 5.47 -7.95
C PHE A 148 15.50 5.40 -7.40
N ILE A 149 15.98 6.44 -6.71
CA ILE A 149 17.35 6.51 -6.20
C ILE A 149 17.46 5.71 -4.89
N HIS A 150 18.39 4.75 -4.81
CA HIS A 150 18.62 3.96 -3.59
C HIS A 150 20.11 3.95 -3.22
N MET A 151 20.43 4.29 -1.97
CA MET A 151 21.82 4.50 -1.52
C MET A 151 22.53 3.24 -1.03
N SER A 152 21.83 2.14 -0.80
CA SER A 152 22.44 0.89 -0.30
C SER A 152 21.68 -0.35 -0.80
N LEU A 153 22.37 -1.49 -0.81
CA LEU A 153 21.79 -2.77 -1.22
C LEU A 153 20.58 -3.14 -0.35
N MET A 154 20.71 -3.00 0.96
CA MET A 154 19.60 -3.28 1.89
C MET A 154 18.41 -2.35 1.62
N HIS A 155 18.66 -1.09 1.29
CA HIS A 155 17.61 -0.13 0.98
C HIS A 155 16.82 -0.53 -0.27
N ILE A 156 17.48 -0.89 -1.38
CA ILE A 156 16.79 -1.35 -2.60
C ILE A 156 16.10 -2.70 -2.41
N VAL A 157 16.70 -3.64 -1.67
CA VAL A 157 16.08 -4.95 -1.42
C VAL A 157 14.77 -4.79 -0.65
N PHE A 158 14.78 -4.06 0.47
CA PHE A 158 13.55 -3.85 1.25
C PHE A 158 12.49 -3.09 0.45
N ASN A 159 12.85 -1.98 -0.20
CA ASN A 159 11.90 -1.23 -1.01
C ASN A 159 11.37 -2.05 -2.19
N GLY A 160 12.21 -2.84 -2.84
CA GLY A 160 11.82 -3.72 -3.95
C GLY A 160 10.81 -4.77 -3.52
N LEU A 161 11.03 -5.43 -2.38
CA LEU A 161 10.10 -6.40 -1.80
C LEU A 161 8.72 -5.78 -1.56
N TRP A 162 8.68 -4.61 -0.91
CA TRP A 162 7.42 -3.90 -0.63
C TRP A 162 6.74 -3.36 -1.89
N THR A 163 7.52 -2.85 -2.85
CA THR A 163 7.02 -2.38 -4.14
C THR A 163 6.33 -3.51 -4.89
N VAL A 164 6.95 -4.69 -4.96
CA VAL A 164 6.34 -5.85 -5.60
C VAL A 164 5.10 -6.31 -4.83
N TRP A 165 5.20 -6.46 -3.50
CA TRP A 165 4.12 -7.00 -2.68
C TRP A 165 2.87 -6.10 -2.69
N LEU A 166 3.02 -4.79 -2.47
CA LEU A 166 1.90 -3.84 -2.46
C LEU A 166 1.49 -3.41 -3.87
N GLY A 167 2.45 -3.10 -4.73
CA GLY A 167 2.19 -2.64 -6.10
C GLY A 167 1.38 -3.67 -6.89
N LYS A 168 1.75 -4.96 -6.82
CA LYS A 168 1.00 -6.05 -7.46
C LYS A 168 -0.45 -6.11 -6.98
N ARG A 169 -0.70 -5.96 -5.68
CA ARG A 169 -2.06 -5.99 -5.12
C ARG A 169 -2.92 -4.88 -5.71
N ILE A 170 -2.40 -3.66 -5.73
CA ILE A 170 -3.10 -2.49 -6.28
C ILE A 170 -3.31 -2.67 -7.80
N GLU A 171 -2.27 -3.05 -8.54
CA GLU A 171 -2.33 -3.17 -9.99
C GLU A 171 -3.25 -4.28 -10.47
N VAL A 172 -3.18 -5.47 -9.86
CA VAL A 172 -4.04 -6.60 -10.24
C VAL A 172 -5.51 -6.32 -9.88
N SER A 173 -5.76 -5.65 -8.75
CA SER A 173 -7.14 -5.42 -8.28
C SER A 173 -7.80 -4.17 -8.85
N GLN A 174 -7.03 -3.14 -9.20
CA GLN A 174 -7.56 -1.83 -9.63
C GLN A 174 -6.94 -1.29 -10.93
N GLY A 175 -6.01 -2.02 -11.54
CA GLY A 175 -5.39 -1.69 -12.82
C GLY A 175 -4.16 -0.79 -12.73
N SER A 176 -3.33 -0.82 -13.77
CA SER A 176 -2.07 -0.07 -13.85
C SER A 176 -2.27 1.45 -13.80
N SER A 177 -3.36 1.97 -14.37
CA SER A 177 -3.66 3.41 -14.33
C SER A 177 -3.88 3.91 -12.90
N ARG A 178 -4.52 3.09 -12.05
CA ARG A 178 -4.72 3.42 -10.64
C ARG A 178 -3.38 3.44 -9.90
N LEU A 179 -2.59 2.38 -10.07
CA LEU A 179 -1.26 2.30 -9.47
C LEU A 179 -0.38 3.49 -9.91
N PHE A 180 -0.38 3.84 -11.20
CA PHE A 180 0.37 4.99 -11.73
C PHE A 180 -0.01 6.30 -11.04
N LEU A 181 -1.31 6.59 -10.90
CA LEU A 181 -1.77 7.80 -10.22
C LEU A 181 -1.38 7.83 -8.75
N ILE A 182 -1.44 6.68 -8.06
CA ILE A 182 -1.00 6.58 -6.67
C ILE A 182 0.50 6.85 -6.56
N VAL A 183 1.33 6.22 -7.40
CA VAL A 183 2.79 6.46 -7.43
C VAL A 183 3.12 7.92 -7.74
N LEU A 184 2.48 8.47 -8.77
CA LEU A 184 2.71 9.86 -9.20
C LEU A 184 2.42 10.84 -8.05
N MET A 185 1.27 10.70 -7.41
CA MET A 185 0.84 11.61 -6.35
C MET A 185 1.63 11.40 -5.05
N THR A 186 1.73 10.17 -4.57
CA THR A 186 2.43 9.87 -3.31
C THR A 186 3.93 10.13 -3.44
N GLY A 187 4.56 9.76 -4.55
CA GLY A 187 5.98 10.04 -4.82
C GLY A 187 6.26 11.53 -4.88
N SER A 188 5.48 12.29 -5.64
CA SER A 188 5.65 13.75 -5.76
C SER A 188 5.46 14.47 -4.42
N LEU A 189 4.40 14.15 -3.68
CA LEU A 189 4.12 14.78 -2.37
C LEU A 189 5.16 14.39 -1.32
N SER A 190 5.63 13.13 -1.33
CA SER A 190 6.68 12.66 -0.42
C SER A 190 8.00 13.38 -0.67
N ASN A 191 8.41 13.49 -1.94
CA ASN A 191 9.65 14.16 -2.32
C ASN A 191 9.59 15.67 -2.00
N PHE A 192 8.46 16.31 -2.31
CA PHE A 192 8.23 17.71 -1.96
C PHE A 192 8.34 17.94 -0.45
N ALA A 193 7.64 17.14 0.35
CA ALA A 193 7.65 17.29 1.80
C ALA A 193 9.04 17.05 2.40
N GLN A 194 9.77 16.04 1.91
CA GLN A 194 11.13 15.77 2.34
C GLN A 194 12.08 16.93 2.00
N PHE A 195 12.01 17.43 0.77
CA PHE A 195 12.83 18.55 0.36
C PHE A 195 12.53 19.81 1.18
N TRP A 196 11.26 20.13 1.36
CA TRP A 196 10.82 21.28 2.16
C TRP A 196 11.34 21.19 3.60
N TYR A 197 11.24 20.01 4.22
CA TYR A 197 11.77 19.76 5.56
C TYR A 197 13.30 19.93 5.62
N MET A 198 14.03 19.40 4.65
CA MET A 198 15.49 19.57 4.60
C MET A 198 15.89 21.05 4.48
N GLN A 199 15.16 21.84 3.70
CA GLN A 199 15.39 23.29 3.58
C GLN A 199 15.15 24.01 4.91
N GLU A 200 14.05 23.71 5.62
CA GLU A 200 13.80 24.28 6.94
C GLU A 200 14.88 23.92 7.97
N GLN A 201 15.45 22.71 7.88
CA GLN A 201 16.50 22.24 8.77
C GLN A 201 17.92 22.61 8.31
N ALA A 202 18.05 23.42 7.24
CA ALA A 202 19.34 23.76 6.61
C ALA A 202 20.22 22.52 6.30
N GLN A 203 19.57 21.40 5.95
CA GLN A 203 20.23 20.14 5.64
C GLN A 203 20.55 20.07 4.14
N VAL A 204 21.79 19.70 3.83
CA VAL A 204 22.27 19.49 2.46
C VAL A 204 22.51 18.00 2.25
N GLY A 205 22.06 17.46 1.13
CA GLY A 205 22.30 16.07 0.78
C GLY A 205 21.34 15.53 -0.28
N LEU A 206 21.66 14.32 -0.75
CA LEU A 206 20.79 13.56 -1.63
C LEU A 206 19.79 12.75 -0.80
N PHE A 207 18.56 12.68 -1.27
CA PHE A 207 17.55 11.75 -0.77
C PHE A 207 16.88 11.03 -1.94
N GLY A 208 16.27 9.90 -1.65
CA GLY A 208 15.53 9.13 -2.64
C GLY A 208 15.09 7.77 -2.10
N GLY A 209 14.29 7.10 -2.91
CA GLY A 209 13.83 5.73 -2.68
C GLY A 209 12.31 5.60 -2.69
N MET A 210 11.84 4.38 -2.98
CA MET A 210 10.40 4.10 -3.11
C MET A 210 9.63 4.18 -1.79
N SER A 211 10.32 4.35 -0.67
CA SER A 211 9.72 4.24 0.67
C SER A 211 8.55 5.20 0.93
N GLY A 212 8.59 6.44 0.43
CA GLY A 212 7.45 7.36 0.53
C GLY A 212 6.23 6.83 -0.24
N VAL A 213 6.45 6.30 -1.44
CA VAL A 213 5.41 5.63 -2.24
C VAL A 213 4.88 4.38 -1.53
N ILE A 214 5.74 3.58 -0.90
CA ILE A 214 5.36 2.37 -0.14
C ILE A 214 4.48 2.73 1.05
N TYR A 215 4.82 3.77 1.82
CA TYR A 215 3.93 4.28 2.86
C TYR A 215 2.60 4.79 2.29
N GLY A 216 2.64 5.40 1.10
CA GLY A 216 1.44 5.74 0.33
C GLY A 216 0.60 4.52 -0.04
N PHE A 217 1.21 3.42 -0.48
CA PHE A 217 0.51 2.16 -0.74
C PHE A 217 -0.12 1.58 0.52
N ILE A 218 0.61 1.62 1.65
CA ILE A 218 0.10 1.15 2.96
C ILE A 218 -1.12 1.96 3.36
N GLY A 219 -1.01 3.30 3.37
CA GLY A 219 -2.11 4.21 3.72
C GLY A 219 -3.30 4.04 2.79
N TYR A 220 -3.03 3.86 1.49
CA TYR A 220 -4.05 3.63 0.49
C TYR A 220 -4.80 2.32 0.73
N CYS A 221 -4.10 1.19 0.80
CA CYS A 221 -4.71 -0.13 0.99
C CYS A 221 -5.46 -0.20 2.32
N TRP A 222 -4.84 0.32 3.40
CA TRP A 222 -5.44 0.34 4.73
C TRP A 222 -6.76 1.10 4.76
N ILE A 223 -6.83 2.28 4.15
CA ILE A 223 -8.03 3.12 4.23
C ILE A 223 -9.08 2.75 3.18
N TYR A 224 -8.66 2.32 1.99
CA TYR A 224 -9.59 2.01 0.90
C TYR A 224 -10.55 0.89 1.29
N VAL A 225 -10.05 -0.17 1.93
CA VAL A 225 -10.85 -1.35 2.32
C VAL A 225 -11.94 -1.06 3.34
N TYR A 226 -11.83 0.00 4.16
CA TYR A 226 -12.91 0.39 5.08
C TYR A 226 -14.13 0.94 4.34
N TYR A 227 -13.91 1.64 3.22
CA TYR A 227 -15.00 2.16 2.40
C TYR A 227 -15.45 1.14 1.34
N ARG A 228 -14.50 0.38 0.79
CA ARG A 228 -14.68 -0.56 -0.31
C ARG A 228 -13.95 -1.87 0.02
N PRO A 229 -14.60 -2.78 0.77
CA PRO A 229 -14.07 -4.10 1.10
C PRO A 229 -13.59 -4.84 -0.16
N LEU A 230 -12.27 -4.82 -0.39
CA LEU A 230 -11.62 -5.46 -1.51
C LEU A 230 -10.53 -6.36 -0.95
N PRO A 231 -10.77 -7.68 -0.85
CA PRO A 231 -9.86 -8.57 -0.11
C PRO A 231 -8.42 -8.59 -0.62
N ALA A 232 -8.22 -8.39 -1.92
CA ALA A 232 -6.89 -8.22 -2.51
C ALA A 232 -6.07 -7.06 -1.91
N LEU A 233 -6.72 -6.05 -1.30
CA LEU A 233 -6.08 -4.91 -0.65
C LEU A 233 -6.05 -5.01 0.89
N LEU A 234 -6.60 -6.07 1.49
CA LEU A 234 -6.54 -6.26 2.94
C LEU A 234 -5.09 -6.48 3.38
N LEU A 235 -4.65 -5.65 4.32
CA LEU A 235 -3.34 -5.77 4.94
C LEU A 235 -3.48 -6.35 6.35
N PRO A 236 -2.64 -7.31 6.75
CA PRO A 236 -2.62 -7.82 8.11
C PRO A 236 -2.43 -6.69 9.13
N LYS A 237 -3.23 -6.65 10.20
CA LYS A 237 -3.14 -5.60 11.23
C LYS A 237 -1.74 -5.51 11.86
N GLY A 238 -1.09 -6.65 12.08
CA GLY A 238 0.28 -6.71 12.59
C GLY A 238 1.28 -6.02 11.66
N LEU A 239 1.07 -6.09 10.33
CA LEU A 239 1.91 -5.43 9.35
C LEU A 239 1.72 -3.91 9.37
N ILE A 240 0.46 -3.44 9.44
CA ILE A 240 0.18 -2.00 9.60
C ILE A 240 0.80 -1.48 10.90
N GLY A 241 0.59 -2.18 12.01
CA GLY A 241 1.19 -1.83 13.30
C GLY A 241 2.71 -1.80 13.26
N PHE A 242 3.33 -2.81 12.65
CA PHE A 242 4.78 -2.86 12.43
C PHE A 242 5.27 -1.67 11.60
N MET A 243 4.60 -1.32 10.51
CA MET A 243 4.98 -0.21 9.64
C MET A 243 4.83 1.15 10.32
N LEU A 244 3.77 1.35 11.11
CA LEU A 244 3.60 2.58 11.89
C LEU A 244 4.63 2.68 13.01
N LEU A 245 4.93 1.57 13.70
CA LEU A 245 6.00 1.53 14.69
C LEU A 245 7.35 1.82 14.04
N TRP A 246 7.64 1.19 12.90
CA TRP A 246 8.86 1.42 12.13
C TRP A 246 9.00 2.89 11.72
N LEU A 247 7.92 3.53 11.28
CA LEU A 247 7.90 4.97 10.98
C LEU A 247 8.31 5.80 12.20
N VAL A 248 7.67 5.58 13.34
CA VAL A 248 7.96 6.31 14.58
C VAL A 248 9.40 6.07 15.05
N LEU A 249 9.89 4.83 14.94
CA LEU A 249 11.28 4.49 15.28
C LEU A 249 12.28 5.20 14.36
N CYS A 250 12.01 5.26 13.05
CA CYS A 250 12.86 6.00 12.11
C CYS A 250 12.82 7.51 12.40
N MET A 251 11.64 8.07 12.68
CA MET A 251 11.46 9.47 13.06
C MET A 251 12.16 9.85 14.36
N SER A 252 12.31 8.91 15.30
CA SER A 252 13.03 9.14 16.56
C SER A 252 14.54 9.35 16.41
N GLY A 253 15.10 9.02 15.24
CA GLY A 253 16.54 9.06 14.99
C GLY A 253 17.32 7.87 15.56
N LEU A 254 16.66 6.96 16.29
CA LEU A 254 17.30 5.76 16.85
C LEU A 254 17.94 4.89 15.75
N VAL A 255 17.27 4.74 14.61
CA VAL A 255 17.76 3.93 13.49
C VAL A 255 19.01 4.55 12.86
N THR A 256 19.04 5.88 12.71
CA THR A 256 20.24 6.61 12.29
C THR A 256 21.39 6.41 13.29
N LEU A 257 21.11 6.48 14.60
CA LEU A 257 22.09 6.29 15.67
C LEU A 257 22.68 4.87 15.69
N LEU A 258 21.90 3.87 15.31
CA LEU A 258 22.34 2.48 15.16
C LEU A 258 23.13 2.21 13.86
N GLY A 259 23.38 3.24 13.04
CA GLY A 259 24.25 3.14 11.87
C GLY A 259 23.57 2.72 10.56
N PHE A 260 22.23 2.74 10.50
CA PHE A 260 21.48 2.39 9.28
C PHE A 260 21.42 3.52 8.24
N GLY A 261 22.09 4.65 8.49
CA GLY A 261 22.12 5.81 7.62
C GLY A 261 20.96 6.78 7.84
N GLN A 262 20.98 7.90 7.11
CA GLN A 262 19.93 8.91 7.20
C GLN A 262 18.66 8.44 6.49
N ILE A 263 17.51 8.58 7.16
CA ILE A 263 16.20 8.16 6.66
C ILE A 263 15.39 9.39 6.30
N ALA A 264 14.80 9.38 5.10
CA ALA A 264 13.88 10.40 4.62
C ALA A 264 12.50 10.29 5.31
N ASN A 265 12.47 10.55 6.62
CA ASN A 265 11.30 10.36 7.48
C ASN A 265 10.09 11.20 7.05
N MET A 266 10.33 12.43 6.59
CA MET A 266 9.24 13.29 6.14
C MET A 266 8.62 12.78 4.83
N ALA A 267 9.43 12.15 3.95
CA ALA A 267 8.92 11.43 2.78
C ALA A 267 7.95 10.30 3.19
N HIS A 268 8.30 9.52 4.22
CA HIS A 268 7.44 8.42 4.70
C HIS A 268 6.12 8.93 5.25
N PHE A 269 6.17 9.95 6.10
CA PHE A 269 4.97 10.53 6.70
C PHE A 269 4.02 11.14 5.66
N ALA A 270 4.56 11.97 4.75
CA ALA A 270 3.76 12.58 3.69
C ALA A 270 3.25 11.53 2.69
N GLY A 271 4.02 10.49 2.42
CA GLY A 271 3.62 9.32 1.66
C GLY A 271 2.39 8.65 2.26
N LEU A 272 2.45 8.28 3.55
CA LEU A 272 1.33 7.67 4.27
C LEU A 272 0.06 8.54 4.19
N LEU A 273 0.19 9.83 4.52
CA LEU A 273 -0.95 10.75 4.54
C LEU A 273 -1.57 10.94 3.15
N SER A 274 -0.75 11.08 2.11
CA SER A 274 -1.23 11.20 0.73
C SER A 274 -1.91 9.91 0.26
N GLY A 275 -1.41 8.74 0.63
CA GLY A 275 -2.05 7.45 0.39
C GLY A 275 -3.44 7.35 1.02
N VAL A 276 -3.55 7.71 2.31
CA VAL A 276 -4.84 7.79 3.03
C VAL A 276 -5.83 8.71 2.31
N LEU A 277 -5.37 9.90 1.91
CA LEU A 277 -6.22 10.86 1.19
C LEU A 277 -6.71 10.30 -0.15
N LEU A 278 -5.82 9.69 -0.93
CA LEU A 278 -6.18 9.07 -2.21
C LEU A 278 -7.16 7.91 -2.03
N ALA A 279 -7.05 7.13 -0.95
CA ALA A 279 -8.01 6.08 -0.64
C ALA A 279 -9.42 6.65 -0.40
N VAL A 280 -9.54 7.74 0.37
CA VAL A 280 -10.82 8.42 0.59
C VAL A 280 -11.39 8.97 -0.73
N ILE A 281 -10.55 9.60 -1.56
CA ILE A 281 -10.98 10.18 -2.84
C ILE A 281 -11.46 9.09 -3.79
N PHE A 282 -10.62 8.07 -4.02
CA PHE A 282 -10.92 7.02 -5.00
C PHE A 282 -12.06 6.12 -4.55
N SER A 283 -12.14 5.75 -3.26
CA SER A 283 -13.31 4.99 -2.78
C SER A 283 -14.62 5.74 -2.99
N ARG A 284 -14.65 7.06 -2.78
CA ARG A 284 -15.83 7.89 -3.04
C ARG A 284 -16.19 8.01 -4.52
N ILE A 285 -15.19 8.13 -5.40
CA ILE A 285 -15.43 8.15 -6.85
C ILE A 285 -16.01 6.80 -7.29
N ASP A 286 -15.40 5.70 -6.86
CA ASP A 286 -15.81 4.36 -7.25
C ASP A 286 -17.24 4.05 -6.75
N MET A 287 -17.60 4.44 -5.52
CA MET A 287 -18.98 4.33 -5.01
C MET A 287 -20.00 5.13 -5.83
N LYS A 288 -19.63 6.32 -6.33
CA LYS A 288 -20.53 7.13 -7.16
C LYS A 288 -20.74 6.51 -8.54
N VAL A 289 -19.71 5.89 -9.11
CA VAL A 289 -19.78 5.21 -10.40
C VAL A 289 -20.72 4.01 -10.31
N GLU A 290 -20.63 3.20 -9.24
CA GLU A 290 -21.54 2.06 -9.04
C GLU A 290 -23.00 2.46 -8.91
N LYS A 291 -23.29 3.49 -8.10
CA LYS A 291 -24.66 4.02 -7.95
C LYS A 291 -25.24 4.51 -9.27
N ARG A 292 -24.43 5.10 -10.15
CA ARG A 292 -24.85 5.56 -11.48
C ARG A 292 -25.01 4.41 -12.48
N GLY A 293 -24.27 3.32 -12.29
CA GLY A 293 -24.33 2.11 -13.12
C GLY A 293 -25.49 1.17 -12.81
N GLY A 294 -26.37 1.52 -11.85
CA GLY A 294 -27.56 0.72 -11.52
C GLY A 294 -27.27 -0.58 -10.78
N TYR A 295 -26.03 -0.80 -10.32
CA TYR A 295 -25.72 -1.86 -9.36
C TYR A 295 -26.04 -1.34 -7.95
N GLU A 296 -27.33 -1.37 -7.58
CA GLU A 296 -27.69 -1.36 -6.16
C GLU A 296 -27.74 -2.81 -5.64
N PRO A 297 -27.10 -3.11 -4.49
CA PRO A 297 -27.20 -4.41 -3.84
C PRO A 297 -28.59 -4.66 -3.23
#